data_AF-A0A7Z0TF95-F1
#
_entry.id   AF-A0A7Z0TF95-F1
#
_cell.length_a   1.000
_cell.length_b   1.000
_cell.length_c   1.000
_cell.angle_alpha   90.00
_cell.angle_beta   90.00
_cell.angle_gamma   90.00
#
_symmetry.space_group_name_H-M   'P 1'
#
loop_
_entity.id
_entity.type
_entity.pdbx_description
1 polymer ?
#
loop_
_entity_poly.entity_id
_entity_poly.type
_entity_poly.pdbx_seq_one_letter_code
_entity_poly.pdbx_strand_id
1 'polypeptide(L)' 'MAHQQEALTDPPPGLPRRVWCRLCGSELRDAQSRRRGFGPECDPDRRFEHRSHDVEQEPLPGL' A
#
# COMPACT_ATOMS: atom_id res chain seq x y z
N MET A 1 -31.70 27.77 7.36
CA MET A 1 -31.82 26.65 6.39
C MET A 1 -30.83 25.59 6.84
N ALA A 2 -31.29 24.48 7.40
CA ALA A 2 -30.40 23.43 7.91
C ALA A 2 -29.99 22.51 6.75
N HIS A 3 -28.70 22.47 6.42
CA HIS A 3 -28.16 21.47 5.51
C HIS A 3 -28.11 20.13 6.24
N GLN A 4 -29.14 19.30 6.05
CA GLN A 4 -29.11 17.91 6.49
C GLN A 4 -28.31 17.12 5.46
N GLN A 5 -27.16 16.57 5.86
CA GLN A 5 -26.43 15.61 5.03
C GLN A 5 -27.08 14.23 5.22
N GLU A 6 -27.46 13.59 4.12
CA GLU A 6 -27.91 12.20 4.13
C GLU A 6 -26.78 11.28 4.60
N ALA A 7 -27.13 10.34 5.48
CA ALA A 7 -26.18 9.39 6.02
C ALA A 7 -25.62 8.51 4.90
N LEU A 8 -24.30 8.37 4.86
CA LEU A 8 -23.61 7.46 3.95
C LEU A 8 -24.02 6.02 4.31
N THR A 9 -24.96 5.46 3.57
CA THR A 9 -25.43 4.08 3.77
C THR A 9 -24.32 3.08 3.50
N ASP A 10 -24.32 1.96 4.24
CA ASP A 10 -23.41 0.84 3.99
C ASP A 10 -23.48 0.40 2.52
N PRO A 11 -22.35 0.00 1.91
CA PRO A 11 -22.34 -0.46 0.52
C PRO A 11 -23.25 -1.68 0.37
N PRO A 12 -23.92 -1.84 -0.79
CA PRO A 12 -24.85 -2.94 -1.00
C PRO A 12 -24.14 -4.30 -0.82
N PRO A 13 -24.83 -5.29 -0.23
CA PRO A 13 -24.27 -6.60 0.04
C PRO A 13 -23.79 -7.24 -1.27
N GLY A 14 -22.57 -7.79 -1.26
CA GLY A 14 -21.92 -8.42 -2.42
C GLY A 14 -20.84 -7.56 -3.08
N LEU A 15 -20.74 -6.27 -2.77
CA LEU A 15 -19.61 -5.44 -3.23
C LEU A 15 -18.44 -5.51 -2.23
N PRO A 16 -17.18 -5.60 -2.71
CA PRO A 16 -16.03 -5.54 -1.83
C PRO A 16 -16.01 -4.18 -1.11
N ARG A 17 -15.80 -4.21 0.21
CA ARG A 17 -15.67 -2.98 1.02
C ARG A 17 -14.59 -2.08 0.42
N ARG A 18 -14.88 -0.78 0.30
CA ARG A 18 -13.87 0.22 -0.05
C ARG A 18 -12.85 0.31 1.07
N VAL A 19 -11.58 0.41 0.70
CA VAL A 19 -10.47 0.56 1.65
C VAL A 19 -9.67 1.76 1.18
N TRP A 20 -9.17 2.54 2.12
CA TRP A 20 -8.50 3.81 1.86
C TRP A 20 -7.07 3.78 2.40
N CYS A 21 -6.15 4.46 1.71
CA CYS A 21 -4.78 4.63 2.15
C CYS A 21 -4.76 5.40 3.47
N ARG A 22 -4.08 4.87 4.47
CA ARG A 22 -3.95 5.51 5.80
C ARG A 22 -3.14 6.80 5.79
N LEU A 23 -2.31 7.03 4.76
CA LEU A 23 -1.47 8.22 4.65
C LEU A 23 -2.13 9.32 3.81
N CYS A 24 -2.52 9.01 2.57
CA CYS A 24 -2.99 10.00 1.60
C CYS A 24 -4.51 9.99 1.37
N GLY A 25 -5.25 9.04 1.97
CA GLY A 25 -6.70 8.95 1.80
C GLY A 25 -7.18 8.54 0.40
N SER A 26 -6.29 8.08 -0.50
CA SER A 26 -6.68 7.58 -1.82
C SER A 26 -7.29 6.16 -1.74
N GLU A 27 -8.23 5.83 -2.63
CA GLU A 27 -8.90 4.52 -2.66
C GLU A 27 -7.93 3.40 -3.07
N LEU A 28 -7.90 2.30 -2.30
CA LEU A 28 -7.06 1.13 -2.55
C LEU A 28 -7.83 0.07 -3.34
N ARG A 29 -7.37 -0.16 -4.58
CA ARG A 29 -8.02 -1.07 -5.54
C ARG A 29 -7.34 -2.42 -5.64
N ASP A 30 -6.01 -2.47 -5.49
CA ASP A 30 -5.24 -3.70 -5.55
C ASP A 30 -5.27 -4.46 -4.22
N ALA A 31 -5.22 -5.79 -4.30
CA ALA A 31 -5.37 -6.64 -3.12
C ALA A 31 -4.23 -6.45 -2.09
N GLN A 32 -3.02 -6.14 -2.54
CA GLN A 32 -1.86 -6.01 -1.67
C GLN A 32 -1.90 -4.70 -0.87
N SER A 33 -2.17 -3.56 -1.50
CA SER A 33 -2.39 -2.31 -0.78
C SER A 33 -3.60 -2.39 0.14
N ARG A 34 -4.70 -3.03 -0.29
CA ARG A 34 -5.86 -3.28 0.58
C ARG A 34 -5.48 -4.06 1.84
N ARG A 35 -4.64 -5.09 1.71
CA ARG A 35 -4.15 -5.88 2.86
C ARG A 35 -3.23 -5.06 3.78
N ARG A 36 -2.36 -4.21 3.21
CA ARG A 36 -1.38 -3.41 3.97
C ARG A 36 -1.95 -2.10 4.54
N GLY A 37 -3.00 -1.56 3.93
CA GLY A 37 -3.61 -0.28 4.29
C GLY A 37 -2.91 0.95 3.71
N PHE A 38 -1.96 0.77 2.78
CA PHE A 38 -1.21 1.86 2.15
C PHE A 38 -1.14 1.68 0.64
N GLY A 39 -1.24 2.79 -0.10
CA GLY A 39 -1.05 2.81 -1.55
C GLY A 39 0.42 2.55 -1.94
N PRO A 40 0.70 2.24 -3.21
CA PRO A 40 2.04 1.83 -3.67
C PRO A 40 3.13 2.87 -3.43
N GLU A 41 2.78 4.16 -3.43
CA GLU A 41 3.71 5.26 -3.16
C GLU A 41 3.77 5.66 -1.67
N CYS A 42 2.83 5.17 -0.86
CA CYS A 42 2.68 5.54 0.55
C CYS A 42 3.10 4.42 1.53
N ASP A 43 3.31 3.20 1.03
CA ASP A 43 3.65 2.03 1.86
C ASP A 43 5.04 2.21 2.50
N PRO A 44 5.15 2.30 3.83
CA PRO A 44 6.45 2.45 4.50
C PRO A 44 7.34 1.22 4.35
N ASP A 45 6.74 0.05 4.09
CA ASP A 45 7.46 -1.21 3.86
C ASP A 45 7.68 -1.47 2.36
N ARG A 46 7.48 -0.47 1.50
CA ARG A 46 7.74 -0.59 0.06
C ARG A 46 9.21 -0.94 -0.13
N ARG A 47 9.44 -2.16 -0.63
CA ARG A 47 10.76 -2.57 -1.11
C ARG A 47 10.99 -1.94 -2.47
N PHE A 48 12.06 -1.18 -2.58
CA PHE A 48 12.57 -0.70 -3.87
C PHE A 48 13.43 -1.78 -4.47
N GLU A 49 13.37 -1.94 -5.80
CA GLU A 49 14.39 -2.74 -6.47
C GLU A 49 15.73 -2.03 -6.29
N HIS A 50 16.63 -2.68 -5.57
CA HIS A 50 18.01 -2.23 -5.49
C HIS A 50 18.72 -2.72 -6.74
N ARG A 51 19.47 -1.81 -7.38
CA ARG A 51 20.37 -2.20 -8.46
C ARG A 51 21.38 -3.20 -7.90
N SER A 52 21.47 -4.39 -8.50
CA SER A 52 22.51 -5.36 -8.16
C SER A 52 23.88 -4.71 -8.35
N HIS A 53 24.74 -4.83 -7.34
CA HIS A 53 26.10 -4.32 -7.38
C HIS A 53 27.05 -5.52 -7.27
N ASP A 54 27.56 -5.94 -8.43
CA ASP A 54 28.62 -6.94 -8.50
C ASP A 54 29.93 -6.30 -8.04
N VAL A 55 30.48 -6.83 -6.96
CA VAL A 55 31.79 -6.46 -6.39
C VAL A 55 32.69 -7.66 -6.51
N GLU A 56 33.89 -7.44 -7.04
CA GLU A 56 34.95 -8.44 -6.97
C GLU A 56 35.37 -8.63 -5.51
N GLN A 57 35.05 -9.79 -4.97
CA GLN A 57 35.41 -10.15 -3.60
C GLN A 57 36.80 -10.78 -3.59
N GLU A 58 37.71 -10.19 -2.81
CA GLU A 58 38.98 -10.85 -2.50
C GLU A 58 38.69 -12.11 -1.67
N PRO A 59 39.22 -13.29 -2.07
CA PRO A 59 39.06 -14.50 -1.29
C PRO A 59 39.66 -14.34 0.11
N LEU A 60 38.99 -14.95 1.09
CA LEU A 60 39.47 -14.96 2.46
C LEU A 60 40.77 -15.78 2.57
N PRO A 61 41.78 -15.32 3.32
CA PRO A 61 43.02 -16.08 3.48
C PRO A 61 42.75 -17.47 4.09
N GLY A 62 43.21 -18.52 3.42
CA GLY A 62 43.10 -19.91 3.90
C GLY A 62 41.81 -20.65 3.53
N LEU A 63 41.00 -20.10 2.63
CA LEU A 63 39.86 -20.76 1.98
C LEU A 63 40.14 -21.08 0.51
#